data_AF-A0A835S413-F1
#
_entry.id   AF-A0A835S413-F1
#
_cell.length_a   1.000
_cell.length_b   1.000
_cell.length_c   1.000
_cell.angle_alpha   90.00
_cell.angle_beta   90.00
_cell.angle_gamma   90.00
#
_symmetry.space_group_name_H-M   'P 1'
#
loop_
_entity.id
_entity.type
_entity.pdbx_description
1 polymer ?
#
loop_
_entity_poly.entity_id
_entity_poly.type
_entity_poly.pdbx_seq_one_letter_code
_entity_poly.pdbx_strand_id
1 'polypeptide(L)'
;MVKQEGSYKYLMKGSTSFPNLFMAGDWIITRHGSTSKEKAFVTGLEAANQVVDYCGMGDFAKIIPVEDDEPHIETLRELNRRFNECQTRL
;
A
#
# COMPACT_ATOMS: atom_id res chain seq x y z
N MET A 1 5.30 10.84 -8.02
CA MET A 1 4.27 11.14 -6.99
C MET A 1 3.06 11.70 -7.71
N VAL A 2 2.06 10.86 -8.03
CA VAL A 2 0.75 11.33 -8.52
C VAL A 2 -0.31 10.62 -7.68
N LYS A 3 -0.50 11.11 -6.45
CA LYS A 3 -1.71 10.84 -5.70
C LYS A 3 -2.71 11.90 -6.14
N GLN A 4 -3.82 11.49 -6.73
CA GLN A 4 -4.90 12.43 -7.03
C GLN A 4 -5.45 12.95 -5.69
N GLU A 5 -5.30 14.25 -5.46
CA GLU A 5 -5.60 14.84 -4.15
C GLU A 5 -7.09 14.67 -3.80
N GLY A 6 -7.36 14.18 -2.58
CA GLY A 6 -8.72 13.97 -2.08
C GLY A 6 -9.34 12.59 -2.37
N SER A 7 -8.92 11.85 -3.40
CA SER A 7 -9.50 10.53 -3.72
C SER A 7 -8.82 9.35 -3.01
N TYR A 8 -7.60 9.53 -2.49
CA TYR A 8 -6.82 8.46 -1.84
C TYR A 8 -7.55 7.77 -0.67
N LYS A 9 -8.33 8.54 0.11
CA LYS A 9 -9.13 8.00 1.23
C LYS A 9 -10.27 7.07 0.79
N TYR A 10 -10.65 7.11 -0.48
CA TYR A 10 -11.69 6.28 -1.06
C TYR A 10 -11.14 5.09 -1.85
N LEU A 11 -9.82 4.94 -1.94
CA LEU A 11 -9.20 3.77 -2.54
C LEU A 11 -9.42 2.52 -1.68
N MET A 12 -9.43 1.36 -2.31
CA MET A 12 -9.66 0.09 -1.61
C MET A 12 -8.40 -0.39 -0.91
N LYS A 13 -8.54 -1.01 0.27
CA LYS A 13 -7.43 -1.70 0.94
C LYS A 13 -7.24 -3.08 0.32
N GLY A 14 -6.03 -3.63 0.38
CA GLY A 14 -5.75 -4.99 -0.11
C GLY A 14 -6.53 -6.08 0.65
N SER A 15 -6.72 -5.87 1.96
CA SER A 15 -7.53 -6.74 2.83
C SER A 15 -8.98 -6.25 2.94
N THR A 16 -9.94 -7.16 2.86
CA THR A 16 -11.37 -6.88 3.05
C THR A 16 -11.89 -7.49 4.36
N SER A 17 -13.14 -7.19 4.72
CA SER A 17 -13.83 -7.85 5.84
C SER A 17 -14.16 -9.31 5.58
N PHE A 18 -14.04 -9.76 4.33
CA PHE A 18 -14.30 -11.14 3.94
C PHE A 18 -12.98 -11.92 3.92
N PRO A 19 -12.83 -12.99 4.74
CA PRO A 19 -11.55 -13.68 4.94
C PRO A 19 -10.92 -14.28 3.68
N ASN A 20 -11.74 -14.56 2.66
CA ASN A 20 -11.34 -15.22 1.42
C ASN A 20 -11.40 -14.29 0.19
N LEU A 21 -11.51 -12.97 0.40
CA LEU A 21 -11.52 -11.98 -0.67
C LEU A 21 -10.31 -11.04 -0.54
N PHE A 22 -9.38 -11.21 -1.48
CA PHE A 22 -8.14 -10.47 -1.58
C PHE A 22 -8.19 -9.54 -2.78
N MET A 23 -7.75 -8.29 -2.61
CA MET A 23 -7.89 -7.24 -3.61
C MET A 23 -6.53 -6.86 -4.19
N ALA A 24 -6.44 -6.74 -5.52
CA ALA A 24 -5.23 -6.39 -6.25
C ALA A 24 -5.51 -5.32 -7.32
N GLY A 25 -4.46 -4.66 -7.80
CA GLY A 25 -4.51 -3.71 -8.91
C GLY A 25 -4.20 -2.26 -8.53
N ASP A 26 -4.37 -1.37 -9.50
CA ASP A 26 -3.95 0.03 -9.40
C ASP A 26 -4.74 0.86 -8.38
N TRP A 27 -6.00 0.48 -8.13
CA TRP A 27 -6.93 1.17 -7.21
C TRP A 27 -6.76 0.73 -5.75
N ILE A 28 -5.75 -0.10 -5.46
CA ILE A 28 -5.42 -0.53 -4.10
C ILE A 28 -4.51 0.49 -3.42
N ILE A 29 -4.76 0.74 -2.14
CA ILE A 29 -3.92 1.55 -1.27
C ILE A 29 -2.58 0.83 -1.07
N THR A 30 -1.51 1.42 -1.59
CA THR A 30 -0.14 0.91 -1.47
C THR A 30 0.82 2.04 -1.10
N ARG A 31 2.05 1.67 -0.72
CA ARG A 31 3.16 2.63 -0.63
C ARG A 31 3.55 3.22 -1.99
N HIS A 32 3.38 2.46 -3.08
CA HIS A 32 3.55 2.99 -4.44
C HIS A 32 2.51 4.09 -4.75
N GLY A 33 2.97 5.33 -4.89
CA GLY A 33 2.15 6.51 -5.13
C GLY A 33 1.88 6.82 -6.61
N SER A 34 1.72 5.78 -7.44
CA SER A 34 1.45 5.92 -8.88
C SER A 34 0.52 4.82 -9.38
N THR A 35 -0.23 5.09 -10.44
CA THR A 35 -0.92 4.11 -11.29
C THR A 35 0.10 3.59 -12.30
N SER A 36 0.65 2.39 -12.08
CA SER A 36 1.69 1.82 -12.92
C SER A 36 1.52 0.32 -13.08
N LYS A 37 1.97 -0.21 -14.21
CA LYS A 37 2.00 -1.67 -14.45
C LYS A 37 2.75 -2.42 -13.34
N GLU A 38 3.81 -1.81 -12.82
CA GLU A 38 4.57 -2.31 -11.68
C GLU A 38 3.69 -2.45 -10.43
N LYS A 39 2.90 -1.43 -10.10
CA LYS A 39 2.00 -1.48 -8.94
C LYS A 39 0.94 -2.59 -9.10
N ALA A 40 0.29 -2.67 -10.26
CA ALA A 40 -0.68 -3.73 -10.52
C ALA A 40 -0.05 -5.13 -10.39
N PHE A 41 1.21 -5.28 -10.85
CA PHE A 41 1.96 -6.52 -10.72
C PHE A 41 2.29 -6.86 -9.26
N VAL A 42 2.87 -5.92 -8.52
CA VAL A 42 3.25 -6.10 -7.11
C VAL A 42 2.03 -6.41 -6.25
N THR A 43 0.95 -5.64 -6.37
CA THR A 43 -0.29 -5.89 -5.61
C THR A 43 -0.94 -7.23 -5.94
N GLY A 44 -0.77 -7.72 -7.18
CA GLY A 44 -1.18 -9.07 -7.57
C GLY A 44 -0.38 -10.14 -6.84
N LEU A 45 0.94 -9.98 -6.72
CA LEU A 45 1.80 -10.89 -5.96
C LEU A 45 1.48 -10.85 -4.45
N GLU A 46 1.22 -9.66 -3.90
CA GLU A 46 0.82 -9.52 -2.50
C GLU A 46 -0.50 -10.26 -2.22
N ALA A 47 -1.50 -10.10 -3.10
CA ALA A 47 -2.77 -10.80 -2.98
C ALA A 47 -2.61 -12.33 -3.14
N ALA A 48 -1.75 -12.78 -4.05
CA ALA A 48 -1.44 -14.21 -4.21
C ALA A 48 -0.78 -14.79 -2.95
N ASN A 49 0.14 -14.05 -2.33
CA ASN A 49 0.76 -14.45 -1.06
C ASN A 49 -0.27 -14.56 0.08
N GLN A 50 -1.27 -13.68 0.12
CA GLN A 50 -2.37 -13.79 1.08
C GLN A 50 -3.26 -15.01 0.82
N VAL A 51 -3.45 -15.41 -0.45
CA VAL A 51 -4.16 -16.66 -0.80
C VAL A 51 -3.36 -17.88 -0.34
N VAL A 52 -2.04 -17.90 -0.57
CA VAL A 52 -1.15 -18.99 -0.12
C VAL A 52 -1.18 -19.11 1.40
N ASP A 53 -1.09 -17.99 2.11
CA ASP A 53 -1.19 -17.94 3.57
C ASP A 53 -2.56 -18.45 4.08
N TYR A 54 -3.65 -18.02 3.44
CA TYR A 54 -5.01 -18.45 3.79
C TYR A 54 -5.25 -19.94 3.53
N CYS A 55 -4.77 -20.47 2.41
CA CYS A 55 -4.94 -21.87 2.02
C CYS A 55 -3.92 -22.80 2.70
N GLY A 56 -2.82 -22.27 3.22
CA GLY A 56 -1.71 -23.04 3.77
C GLY A 56 -0.99 -23.92 2.74
N MET A 57 -1.11 -23.60 1.45
CA MET A 57 -0.57 -24.40 0.34
C MET A 57 0.10 -23.51 -0.70
N GLY A 58 1.30 -23.92 -1.13
CA GLY A 58 2.10 -23.22 -2.14
C GLY A 58 3.29 -22.46 -1.55
N ASP A 59 4.04 -21.81 -2.43
CA ASP A 59 5.22 -21.03 -2.08
C ASP A 59 4.95 -19.53 -2.22
N PHE A 60 5.51 -18.75 -1.31
CA PHE A 60 5.42 -17.28 -1.36
C PHE A 60 6.19 -16.73 -2.55
N ALA A 61 5.51 -15.89 -3.34
CA ALA A 61 6.14 -15.10 -4.37
C ALA A 61 7.09 -14.07 -3.74
N LYS A 62 8.31 -13.98 -4.27
CA LYS A 62 9.31 -12.99 -3.84
C LYS A 62 8.97 -11.62 -4.43
N ILE A 63 8.70 -10.66 -3.55
CA ILE A 63 8.45 -9.26 -3.90
C ILE A 63 9.69 -8.46 -3.51
N ILE A 64 10.27 -7.74 -4.47
CA ILE A 64 11.43 -6.87 -4.21
C ILE A 64 10.90 -5.63 -3.48
N PRO A 65 11.48 -5.26 -2.32
CA PRO A 65 11.04 -4.10 -1.59
C PRO A 65 11.33 -2.82 -2.38
N VAL A 66 10.46 -1.83 -2.21
CA VAL A 66 10.68 -0.47 -2.73
C VAL A 66 11.85 0.15 -1.98
N GLU A 67 12.68 0.90 -2.71
CA GLU A 67 13.72 1.72 -2.09
C GLU A 67 13.10 2.72 -1.11
N ASP A 68 13.75 2.91 0.03
CA ASP A 68 13.28 3.85 1.05
C ASP A 68 13.33 5.29 0.53
N ASP A 69 12.42 6.13 1.05
CA ASP A 69 12.42 7.56 0.74
C ASP A 69 13.80 8.16 1.09
N GLU A 70 14.30 9.08 0.26
CA GLU A 70 15.56 9.76 0.55
C GLU A 70 15.50 10.45 1.93
N PRO A 71 16.61 10.54 2.70
CA PRO A 71 16.59 11.00 4.10
C PRO A 71 15.89 12.35 4.33
N HIS A 72 16.00 13.25 3.34
CA HIS A 72 15.35 14.55 3.41
C HIS A 72 13.83 14.48 3.13
N ILE A 73 13.36 13.49 2.37
CA ILE A 73 11.93 13.24 2.13
C ILE A 73 11.30 12.57 3.36
N GLU A 74 12.00 11.60 3.96
CA GLU A 74 11.56 10.91 5.17
C GLU A 74 11.37 11.90 6.33
N THR A 75 12.38 12.75 6.58
CA THR A 75 12.32 13.76 7.64
C THR A 75 11.16 14.74 7.46
N LEU A 76 10.90 15.20 6.23
CA LEU A 76 9.77 16.09 5.95
C LEU A 76 8.41 15.39 6.13
N ARG A 77 8.30 14.09 5.78
CA ARG A 77 7.07 13.32 6.06
C ARG A 77 6.83 13.12 7.54
N GLU A 78 7.88 12.86 8.31
CA GLU A 78 7.75 12.69 9.76
C GLU A 78 7.29 13.98 10.43
N LEU A 79 7.87 15.12 10.03
CA LEU A 79 7.45 16.44 10.50
C LEU A 79 5.97 16.71 10.18
N ASN A 80 5.52 16.41 8.96
CA ASN A 80 4.13 16.58 8.54
C ASN A 80 3.18 15.69 9.36
N ARG A 81 3.56 14.43 9.62
CA ARG A 81 2.77 13.52 10.46
C ARG A 81 2.60 14.07 11.87
N ARG A 82 3.70 14.48 12.51
CA ARG A 82 3.69 15.05 13.86
C ARG A 82 2.86 16.33 13.95
N PHE A 83 2.92 17.19 12.92
CA PHE A 83 2.11 18.40 12.88
C PHE A 83 0.61 18.10 12.81
N ASN A 84 0.19 17.15 11.96
CA ASN A 84 -1.21 16.72 11.87
C ASN A 84 -1.69 16.07 13.17
N GLU A 85 -0.86 15.27 13.85
CA GLU A 85 -1.22 14.67 15.14
C GLU A 85 -1.48 15.74 16.21
N CYS A 86 -0.67 16.80 16.25
CA CYS A 86 -0.87 17.94 17.16
C CYS A 86 -2.16 18.72 16.82
N GLN A 87 -2.45 18.95 15.54
CA GLN A 87 -3.68 19.62 15.10
C GLN A 87 -4.95 18.84 15.43
N THR A 88 -4.91 17.50 15.34
CA THR A 88 -6.10 16.65 15.58
C THR A 88 -6.40 16.48 17.08
N ARG A 89 -5.47 16.87 17.97
CA ARG A 89 -5.61 16.77 19.43
C ARG A 89 -6.02 18.08 20.12
N LEU A 90 -6.11 19.18 19.38
CA LEU A 90 -6.66 20.47 19.82
C LEU A 90 -8.14 20.58 19.43
#